data_AF-A0A7K8HXT2-F1
#
_entry.id   AF-A0A7K8HXT2-F1
#
_cell.length_a   1.000
_cell.length_b   1.000
_cell.length_c   1.000
_cell.angle_alpha   90.00
_cell.angle_beta   90.00
_cell.angle_gamma   90.00
#
_symmetry.space_group_name_H-M   'P 1'
#
loop_
_entity.id
_entity.type
_entity.pdbx_description
1 polymer ?
#
loop_
_entity_poly.entity_id
_entity_poly.type
_entity_poly.pdbx_seq_one_letter_code
_entity_poly.pdbx_strand_id
1 'polypeptide(L)' 'LGTPRNWGLESPGIPRPPAAPQVLEAFERAEREPKPPPRLLFSDVYLEMPPRLRRQRAELERHLETYGEHYPLQQFQK' A
#
# COMPACT_ATOMS: atom_id res chain seq x y z
N LEU A 1 4.64 42.47 18.65
CA LEU A 1 6.06 42.00 18.60
C LEU A 1 6.02 40.53 18.22
N GLY A 2 6.29 40.22 16.95
CA GLY A 2 6.08 38.90 16.37
C GLY A 2 7.11 37.89 16.85
N THR A 3 6.66 36.70 17.22
CA THR A 3 7.53 35.54 17.42
C THR A 3 8.08 35.09 16.06
N PRO A 4 9.40 34.90 15.89
CA PRO A 4 9.91 34.38 14.65
C PRO A 4 9.55 32.89 14.56
N ARG A 5 8.80 32.56 13.51
CA ARG A 5 8.55 31.21 13.03
C ARG A 5 9.88 30.67 12.48
N ASN A 6 10.55 29.82 13.24
CA ASN A 6 11.87 29.25 12.93
C ASN A 6 11.76 28.00 12.04
N TRP A 7 11.22 28.13 10.84
CA TRP A 7 11.41 27.12 9.79
C TRP A 7 12.69 27.46 9.03
N GLY A 8 13.78 26.71 9.28
CA GLY A 8 14.97 26.74 8.41
C GLY A 8 16.31 27.13 9.07
N LEU A 9 16.40 27.23 10.40
CA LEU A 9 17.72 27.26 11.06
C LEU A 9 18.23 25.83 11.22
N GLU A 10 18.72 25.25 10.13
CA GLU A 10 19.51 24.03 10.20
C GLU A 10 20.84 24.38 10.88
N SER A 11 20.97 24.04 12.16
CA SER A 11 22.27 24.06 12.82
C SER A 11 23.17 23.01 12.14
N PRO A 12 24.31 23.41 11.53
CA PRO A 12 25.21 22.45 10.92
C PRO A 12 25.75 21.54 12.02
N GLY A 13 25.37 20.25 11.96
CA GLY A 13 25.91 19.22 12.86
C GLY A 13 24.95 18.64 13.89
N ILE A 14 23.64 18.92 13.87
CA ILE A 14 22.69 18.11 14.65
C ILE A 14 22.41 16.82 13.86
N PRO A 15 22.85 15.63 14.31
CA PRO A 15 22.45 14.37 13.67
C PRO A 15 20.93 14.30 13.72
N ARG A 16 20.28 14.00 12.59
CA ARG A 16 18.85 13.72 12.61
C ARG A 16 18.62 12.67 13.71
N PRO A 17 17.74 12.92 14.69
CA PRO A 17 17.44 11.92 15.71
C PRO A 17 17.04 10.62 14.98
N PRO A 18 17.43 9.44 15.49
CA PRO A 18 17.04 8.18 14.87
C PRO A 18 15.55 8.21 14.59
N ALA A 19 15.13 7.66 13.44
CA ALA A 19 13.73 7.67 13.02
C ALA A 19 12.85 7.40 14.24
N ALA A 20 11.97 8.37 14.56
CA ALA A 20 11.22 8.34 15.80
C ALA A 20 10.62 6.94 15.98
N PRO A 21 10.60 6.36 17.19
CA PRO A 21 10.19 4.96 17.40
C PRO A 21 8.84 4.61 16.73
N GLN A 22 7.94 5.60 16.62
CA GLN A 22 6.67 5.52 15.90
C GLN A 22 6.80 5.21 14.41
N VAL A 23 7.84 5.72 13.74
CA VAL A 23 8.15 5.44 12.32
C VAL A 23 8.55 3.98 12.17
N LEU A 24 9.50 3.50 12.98
CA LEU A 24 9.94 2.11 12.93
C LEU A 24 8.79 1.14 13.24
N GLU A 25 7.98 1.44 14.25
CA GLU A 25 6.78 0.67 14.57
C GLU A 25 5.77 0.65 13.41
N ALA A 26 5.54 1.80 12.75
CA ALA A 26 4.65 1.87 11.59
C ALA A 26 5.16 1.05 10.40
N PHE A 27 6.49 1.03 10.18
CA PHE A 27 7.12 0.18 9.16
C PHE A 27 6.93 -1.30 9.47
N GLU A 28 7.28 -1.74 10.68
CA GLU A 28 7.12 -3.14 11.08
C GLU A 28 5.66 -3.61 10.97
N ARG A 29 4.70 -2.74 11.30
CA ARG A 29 3.28 -3.04 11.13
C ARG A 29 2.89 -3.19 9.66
N ALA A 30 3.34 -2.26 8.80
CA ALA A 30 3.01 -2.28 7.38
C ALA A 30 3.62 -3.49 6.65
N GLU A 31 4.83 -3.91 7.02
CA GLU A 31 5.47 -5.09 6.41
C GLU A 31 4.78 -6.41 6.75
N ARG A 32 4.13 -6.48 7.92
CA ARG A 32 3.36 -7.66 8.35
C ARG A 32 1.95 -7.70 7.76
N GLU A 33 1.46 -6.58 7.23
CA GLU A 33 0.11 -6.51 6.69
C GLU A 33 0.03 -7.26 5.35
N PRO A 34 -0.93 -8.18 5.17
CA PRO A 34 -1.13 -8.86 3.90
C PRO A 34 -1.55 -7.88 2.81
N LYS A 35 -1.10 -8.13 1.59
CA LYS A 35 -1.41 -7.33 0.40
C LYS A 35 -2.92 -7.30 0.14
N PRO A 36 -3.47 -6.19 -0.37
CA PRO A 36 -4.89 -6.12 -0.73
C PRO A 36 -5.26 -7.17 -1.78
N PRO A 37 -6.49 -7.71 -1.76
CA PRO A 37 -6.85 -8.85 -2.59
C PRO A 37 -6.76 -8.53 -4.10
N PRO A 38 -6.32 -9.47 -4.97
CA PRO A 38 -6.09 -9.21 -6.40
C PRO A 38 -7.29 -8.66 -7.17
N ARG A 39 -8.52 -8.96 -6.70
CA ARG A 39 -9.77 -8.42 -7.28
C ARG A 39 -9.84 -6.89 -7.30
N LEU A 40 -9.14 -6.21 -6.38
CA LEU A 40 -9.09 -4.75 -6.32
C LEU A 40 -8.26 -4.13 -7.45
N LEU A 41 -7.47 -4.92 -8.19
CA LEU A 41 -6.78 -4.44 -9.40
C LEU A 41 -7.75 -3.84 -10.43
N PHE A 42 -9.01 -4.25 -10.40
CA PHE A 42 -10.04 -3.84 -11.36
C PHE A 42 -10.99 -2.76 -10.80
N SER A 43 -10.95 -2.46 -9.50
CA SER A 43 -11.79 -1.41 -8.90
C SER A 43 -11.19 -0.03 -9.14
N ASP A 44 -12.03 1.00 -8.99
CA ASP A 44 -11.61 2.42 -8.98
C ASP A 44 -10.95 2.94 -10.27
N VAL A 45 -10.91 2.12 -11.33
CA VAL A 45 -10.51 2.54 -12.69
C VAL A 45 -11.52 3.53 -13.28
N TYR A 46 -12.80 3.30 -13.00
CA TYR A 46 -13.93 4.15 -13.35
C TYR A 46 -14.88 4.23 -12.15
N LEU A 47 -15.77 5.23 -12.14
CA LEU A 47 -16.83 5.34 -11.12
C LEU A 47 -17.66 4.04 -11.04
N GLU A 48 -17.98 3.46 -12.19
CA GLU A 48 -18.65 2.16 -12.28
C GLU A 48 -17.84 1.21 -13.17
N MET A 49 -17.68 -0.03 -12.72
CA MET A 49 -16.91 -1.04 -13.44
C MET A 49 -17.60 -1.42 -14.77
N PRO A 50 -16.98 -1.12 -15.95
CA PRO A 50 -17.60 -1.42 -17.24
C PRO A 50 -17.75 -2.93 -17.46
N PRO A 51 -18.70 -3.39 -18.32
CA PRO A 51 -18.94 -4.81 -18.55
C PRO A 51 -17.70 -5.59 -18.99
N ARG A 52 -16.83 -5.00 -19.82
CA ARG A 52 -15.58 -5.63 -20.26
C ARG A 52 -14.61 -5.85 -19.10
N LEU A 53 -14.49 -4.88 -18.19
CA LEU A 53 -13.61 -4.96 -17.02
C LEU A 53 -14.13 -5.99 -16.01
N ARG A 54 -15.45 -6.07 -15.83
CA ARG A 54 -16.08 -7.14 -15.04
C ARG A 54 -15.76 -8.53 -15.59
N ARG A 55 -15.77 -8.69 -16.92
CA ARG A 55 -15.39 -9.96 -17.56
C ARG A 55 -13.93 -10.33 -17.32
N GLN A 56 -13.01 -9.36 -17.46
CA GLN A 56 -11.59 -9.57 -17.18
C GLN A 56 -11.34 -9.98 -15.72
N ARG A 57 -12.03 -9.34 -14.77
CA ARG A 57 -11.97 -9.74 -13.35
C ARG A 57 -12.40 -11.19 -13.16
N ALA A 58 -13.54 -11.59 -13.74
CA ALA A 58 -14.05 -12.95 -13.64
C ALA A 58 -13.14 -13.98 -14.34
N GLU A 59 -12.45 -13.59 -15.42
CA GLU A 59 -11.45 -14.43 -16.08
C GLU A 59 -10.23 -14.66 -15.18
N LEU A 60 -9.75 -13.62 -14.47
CA LEU A 60 -8.69 -13.78 -13.48
C LEU A 60 -9.11 -14.68 -12.31
N GLU A 61 -10.33 -14.49 -11.78
CA GLU A 61 -10.85 -15.32 -10.68
C GLU A 61 -10.81 -16.81 -11.04
N ARG A 62 -11.35 -17.19 -12.22
CA ARG A 62 -11.29 -18.58 -12.71
C ARG A 62 -9.86 -19.07 -12.96
N HIS A 63 -8.97 -18.19 -13.44
CA HIS A 63 -7.56 -18.53 -13.65
C HIS A 63 -6.87 -18.87 -12.33
N LEU A 64 -7.12 -18.09 -11.28
CA LEU A 64 -6.54 -18.33 -9.95
C LEU A 64 -7.18 -19.52 -9.23
N GLU A 65 -8.44 -19.86 -9.53
CA GLU A 65 -9.05 -21.11 -9.07
C GLU A 65 -8.34 -22.35 -9.65
N THR A 66 -7.91 -22.28 -10.92
CA THR A 66 -7.33 -23.43 -11.62
C THR A 66 -5.80 -23.50 -11.47
N TYR A 67 -5.13 -22.35 -11.47
CA TYR A 67 -3.66 -22.22 -11.54
C TYR A 67 -3.09 -21.40 -10.37
N GLY A 68 -3.84 -21.30 -9.27
CA GLY A 68 -3.47 -20.50 -8.11
C GLY A 68 -2.14 -20.90 -7.47
N GLU A 69 -1.72 -22.17 -7.61
CA GLU A 69 -0.43 -22.63 -7.08
C GLU A 69 0.79 -21.92 -7.67
N HIS A 70 0.65 -21.31 -8.85
CA HIS A 70 1.72 -20.59 -9.53
C HIS A 70 1.83 -19.12 -9.07
N TYR A 71 0.97 -18.67 -8.15
CA TYR A 71 0.95 -17.29 -7.67
C TYR A 71 1.11 -17.24 -6.14
N PRO A 72 1.74 -16.18 -5.60
CA PRO A 72 1.98 -16.04 -4.16
C PRO A 72 0.72 -15.58 -3.40
N LEU A 73 -0.41 -16.29 -3.56
CA LEU A 73 -1.72 -15.91 -3.03
C LEU A 73 -1.76 -15.85 -1.49
N GLN A 74 -0.83 -16.52 -0.81
CA GLN A 74 -0.70 -16.48 0.65
C GLN A 74 -0.31 -15.09 1.19
N GLN A 75 0.28 -14.23 0.36
CA GLN A 75 0.64 -12.86 0.75
C GLN A 75 -0.53 -11.89 0.66
N PHE A 76 -1.67 -12.34 0.14
CA PHE A 76 -2.84 -11.51 -0.12
C PHE A 76 -3.95 -11.77 0.90
N GLN A 77 -4.72 -10.74 1.17
CA GLN A 77 -5.98 -10.85 1.91
C GLN A 77 -6.97 -11.71 1.11
N LYS A 78 -7.85 -12.41 1.82
CA LYS A 78 -8.90 -13.25 1.22
C LYS A 78 -10.05 -12.43 0.65
#